data_AF-A0A0N1G061-F1
#
_entry.id   AF-A0A0N1G061-F1
#
_cell.length_a   1.000
_cell.length_b   1.000
_cell.length_c   1.000
_cell.angle_alpha   90.00
_cell.angle_beta   90.00
_cell.angle_gamma   90.00
#
_symmetry.space_group_name_H-M   'P 1'
#
loop_
_entity.id
_entity.type
_entity.pdbx_description
1 polymer ?
#
loop_
_entity_poly.entity_id
_entity_poly.type
_entity_poly.pdbx_seq_one_letter_code
_entity_poly.pdbx_strand_id
1 'polypeptide(L)'
;MLGTAITGLVALIGVALGGWLSLRNQDRMWKRDHERHWRDIRLRTYNDFLTALRRYVAFVNEANVQVTAVAHPRVPGEQLPSFDSEGRPYKEDLEAALMAVRLVSSRLETVRACIAVVAAARQVAAARATVPAGEVPAELFETLWTAEHELLNAARAEVELPALPDMRRG
;
A
#
# COMPACT_ATOMS: atom_id res chain seq x y z
N MET A 1 -26.20 -57.51 -26.91
CA MET A 1 -25.08 -57.28 -25.97
C MET A 1 -24.06 -56.25 -26.48
N LEU A 2 -23.79 -56.16 -27.79
CA LEU A 2 -22.85 -55.14 -28.32
C LEU A 2 -23.36 -53.70 -28.15
N GLY A 3 -24.64 -53.44 -28.42
CA GLY A 3 -25.23 -52.09 -28.30
C GLY A 3 -25.21 -51.53 -26.88
N THR A 4 -25.49 -52.37 -25.87
CA THR A 4 -25.44 -51.98 -24.45
C THR A 4 -24.02 -51.62 -24.00
N ALA A 5 -23.00 -52.30 -24.52
CA ALA A 5 -21.60 -52.00 -24.22
C ALA A 5 -21.16 -50.67 -24.84
N ILE A 6 -21.58 -50.37 -26.08
CA ILE A 6 -21.29 -49.11 -26.76
C ILE A 6 -21.95 -47.94 -26.03
N THR A 7 -23.21 -48.06 -25.62
CA THR A 7 -23.90 -47.01 -24.86
C THR A 7 -23.22 -46.75 -23.51
N GLY A 8 -22.79 -47.80 -22.80
CA GLY A 8 -22.05 -47.67 -21.56
C GLY A 8 -20.70 -46.95 -21.73
N LEU A 9 -19.95 -47.29 -22.78
CA LEU A 9 -18.68 -46.63 -23.10
C LEU A 9 -18.88 -45.13 -23.42
N VAL A 10 -19.88 -44.81 -24.25
CA VAL A 10 -20.19 -43.41 -24.61
C VAL A 10 -20.59 -42.60 -23.37
N ALA A 11 -21.39 -43.18 -22.47
CA ALA A 11 -21.75 -42.53 -21.21
C ALA A 11 -20.52 -42.26 -20.33
N LEU A 12 -19.59 -43.23 -20.20
CA LEU A 12 -18.36 -43.05 -19.43
C LEU A 12 -17.44 -41.98 -20.03
N ILE A 13 -17.31 -41.92 -21.36
CA ILE A 13 -16.55 -40.88 -22.05
C ILE A 13 -17.20 -39.50 -21.82
N GLY A 14 -18.53 -39.42 -21.91
CA GLY A 14 -19.29 -38.20 -21.62
C GLY A 14 -19.05 -37.69 -20.20
N VAL A 15 -19.08 -38.58 -19.20
CA VAL A 15 -18.80 -38.24 -17.79
C VAL A 15 -17.35 -37.81 -17.60
N ALA A 16 -16.39 -38.53 -18.20
CA ALA A 16 -14.98 -38.19 -18.09
C ALA A 16 -14.66 -36.81 -18.71
N LEU A 17 -15.18 -36.54 -19.90
CA LEU A 17 -15.03 -35.24 -20.56
C LEU A 17 -15.72 -34.12 -19.79
N GLY A 18 -16.96 -34.36 -19.30
CA GLY A 18 -17.69 -33.40 -18.47
C GLY A 18 -16.94 -33.07 -17.18
N GLY A 19 -16.39 -34.08 -16.50
CA GLY A 19 -15.57 -33.92 -15.31
C GLY A 19 -14.29 -33.11 -15.58
N TRP A 20 -13.57 -33.44 -16.65
CA TRP A 20 -12.35 -32.71 -17.04
C TRP A 20 -12.63 -31.24 -17.40
N LEU A 21 -13.68 -30.98 -18.19
CA LEU A 21 -14.12 -29.62 -18.53
C LEU A 21 -14.53 -28.83 -17.28
N SER A 22 -15.25 -29.46 -16.36
CA SER A 22 -15.67 -28.84 -15.10
C SER A 22 -14.46 -28.45 -14.25
N LEU A 23 -13.51 -29.37 -14.04
CA LEU A 23 -12.29 -29.09 -13.27
C LEU A 23 -11.47 -27.94 -13.89
N ARG A 24 -11.34 -27.93 -15.23
CA ARG A 24 -10.62 -26.86 -15.94
C ARG A 24 -11.32 -25.50 -15.81
N ASN A 25 -12.64 -25.46 -15.85
CA ASN A 25 -13.40 -24.22 -15.66
C ASN A 25 -13.34 -23.74 -14.20
N GLN A 26 -13.43 -24.65 -13.24
CA GLN A 26 -13.31 -24.31 -11.81
C GLN A 26 -11.94 -23.72 -11.49
N ASP A 27 -10.84 -24.31 -12.00
CA ASP A 27 -9.47 -23.77 -11.80
C ASP A 27 -9.31 -22.36 -12.42
N ARG A 28 -9.83 -22.15 -13.63
CA ARG A 28 -9.82 -20.81 -14.27
C ARG A 28 -10.66 -19.78 -13.53
N MET A 29 -11.77 -20.19 -12.93
CA MET A 29 -12.60 -19.30 -12.13
C MET A 29 -11.90 -18.96 -10.82
N TRP A 30 -11.37 -19.97 -10.13
CA TRP A 30 -10.61 -19.82 -8.89
C TRP A 30 -9.44 -18.85 -9.07
N LYS A 31 -8.63 -19.00 -10.12
CA LYS A 31 -7.48 -18.10 -10.38
C LYS A 31 -7.92 -16.65 -10.55
N ARG A 32 -8.97 -16.41 -11.33
CA ARG A 32 -9.51 -15.05 -11.54
C ARG A 32 -10.06 -14.45 -10.25
N ASP A 33 -10.79 -15.23 -9.45
CA ASP A 33 -11.35 -14.74 -8.20
C ASP A 33 -10.25 -14.51 -7.15
N HIS A 34 -9.23 -15.37 -7.11
CA HIS A 34 -8.06 -15.18 -6.27
C HIS A 34 -7.29 -13.90 -6.64
N GLU A 35 -7.07 -13.65 -7.93
CA GLU A 35 -6.43 -12.42 -8.42
C GLU A 35 -7.25 -11.17 -8.06
N ARG A 36 -8.59 -11.22 -8.23
CA ARG A 36 -9.48 -10.12 -7.81
C ARG A 36 -9.41 -9.88 -6.31
N HIS A 37 -9.49 -10.94 -5.51
CA HIS A 37 -9.45 -10.84 -4.06
C HIS A 37 -8.14 -10.20 -3.57
N TRP A 38 -7.01 -10.60 -4.13
CA TRP A 38 -5.72 -9.97 -3.82
C TRP A 38 -5.62 -8.52 -4.31
N ARG A 39 -6.20 -8.19 -5.47
CA ARG A 39 -6.28 -6.81 -5.95
C ARG A 39 -7.05 -5.93 -4.96
N ASP A 40 -8.19 -6.42 -4.46
CA ASP A 40 -9.02 -5.69 -3.50
C ASP A 40 -8.33 -5.52 -2.14
N ILE A 41 -7.65 -6.58 -1.65
CA ILE A 41 -6.83 -6.50 -0.44
C ILE A 41 -5.76 -5.42 -0.60
N ARG A 42 -4.99 -5.44 -1.70
CA ARG A 42 -3.95 -4.43 -1.96
C ARG A 42 -4.53 -3.03 -2.01
N LEU A 43 -5.62 -2.82 -2.75
CA LEU A 43 -6.27 -1.52 -2.87
C LEU A 43 -6.72 -0.96 -1.52
N ARG A 44 -7.33 -1.81 -0.69
CA ARG A 44 -7.73 -1.44 0.68
C ARG A 44 -6.52 -1.09 1.54
N THR A 45 -5.50 -1.94 1.54
CA THR A 45 -4.28 -1.71 2.33
C THR A 45 -3.56 -0.41 1.93
N TYR A 46 -3.50 -0.09 0.64
CA TYR A 46 -2.90 1.17 0.17
C TYR A 46 -3.73 2.38 0.60
N ASN A 47 -5.06 2.27 0.58
CA ASN A 47 -5.94 3.33 1.10
C ASN A 47 -5.75 3.54 2.61
N ASP A 48 -5.74 2.46 3.39
CA ASP A 48 -5.54 2.50 4.84
C ASP A 48 -4.18 3.14 5.19
N PHE A 49 -3.13 2.81 4.42
CA PHE A 49 -1.82 3.45 4.55
C PHE A 49 -1.84 4.96 4.26
N LEU A 50 -2.45 5.38 3.14
CA LEU A 50 -2.56 6.80 2.81
C LEU A 50 -3.38 7.56 3.88
N THR A 51 -4.43 6.93 4.42
CA THR A 51 -5.22 7.50 5.51
C THR A 51 -4.38 7.68 6.78
N ALA A 52 -3.59 6.67 7.18
CA ALA A 52 -2.68 6.76 8.31
C ALA A 52 -1.62 7.85 8.10
N LEU A 53 -1.04 7.93 6.90
CA LEU A 53 -0.09 8.97 6.51
C LEU A 53 -0.69 10.37 6.64
N ARG A 54 -1.91 10.58 6.11
CA ARG A 54 -2.59 11.88 6.18
C ARG A 54 -2.91 12.27 7.62
N ARG A 55 -3.36 11.34 8.46
CA ARG A 55 -3.58 11.58 9.90
C ARG A 55 -2.28 11.96 10.61
N TYR A 56 -1.20 11.24 10.33
CA TYR A 56 0.11 11.54 10.88
C TYR A 56 0.58 12.96 10.50
N VAL A 57 0.51 13.32 9.22
CA VAL A 57 0.92 14.66 8.76
C VAL A 57 0.02 15.76 9.32
N ALA A 58 -1.29 15.51 9.42
CA ALA A 58 -2.23 16.44 10.03
C ALA A 58 -1.86 16.72 11.49
N PHE A 59 -1.64 15.66 12.28
CA PHE A 59 -1.21 15.79 13.67
C PHE A 59 0.10 16.58 13.81
N VAL A 60 1.11 16.26 12.99
CA VAL A 60 2.40 16.97 12.98
C VAL A 60 2.24 18.48 12.73
N ASN A 61 1.24 18.86 11.92
CA ASN A 61 0.96 20.25 11.58
C ASN A 61 0.06 20.99 12.58
N GLU A 62 -0.45 20.31 13.61
CA GLU A 62 -1.20 20.98 14.67
C GLU A 62 -0.30 21.94 15.45
N ALA A 63 -0.83 23.13 15.76
CA ALA A 63 -0.06 24.21 16.36
C ALA A 63 0.52 23.85 17.75
N ASN A 64 -0.22 23.06 18.52
CA ASN A 64 0.10 22.77 19.92
C ASN A 64 0.94 21.49 20.12
N VAL A 65 1.27 20.78 19.03
CA VAL A 65 2.03 19.54 19.13
C VAL A 65 3.50 19.82 19.41
N GLN A 66 4.03 19.18 20.45
CA GLN A 66 5.45 19.18 20.76
C GLN A 66 6.12 17.95 20.17
N VAL A 67 6.92 18.17 19.12
CA VAL A 67 7.77 17.13 18.54
C VAL A 67 9.19 17.33 19.07
N THR A 68 9.83 16.25 19.49
CA THR A 68 11.26 16.25 19.77
C THR A 68 11.98 15.49 18.68
N ALA A 69 13.23 15.86 18.37
CA ALA A 69 14.04 15.13 17.40
C ALA A 69 15.18 14.42 18.11
N VAL A 70 15.37 13.15 17.80
CA VAL A 70 16.50 12.34 18.28
C VAL A 70 17.37 11.92 17.10
N ALA A 71 18.67 11.80 17.30
CA ALA A 71 19.56 11.30 16.26
C ALA A 71 19.15 9.88 15.84
N HIS A 72 19.12 9.63 14.53
CA HIS A 72 18.80 8.30 14.01
C HIS A 72 19.91 7.32 14.42
N PRO A 73 19.58 6.20 15.10
CA PRO A 73 20.58 5.33 15.72
C PRO A 73 21.46 4.57 14.72
N ARG A 74 21.04 4.50 13.45
CA ARG A 74 21.73 3.75 12.38
C ARG A 74 22.16 4.57 11.17
N VAL A 75 21.72 5.83 11.08
CA VAL A 75 21.95 6.67 9.89
C VAL A 75 22.51 8.00 10.37
N PRO A 76 23.82 8.22 10.21
CA PRO A 76 24.44 9.46 10.64
C PRO A 76 23.81 10.68 9.96
N GLY A 77 23.54 11.74 10.72
CA GLY A 77 22.98 12.99 10.21
C GLY A 77 21.47 13.00 10.01
N GLU A 78 20.78 11.85 10.10
CA GLU A 78 19.31 11.82 10.09
C GLU A 78 18.74 12.04 11.49
N GLN A 79 17.61 12.74 11.55
CA GLN A 79 16.83 12.94 12.76
C GLN A 79 15.53 12.13 12.68
N LEU A 80 15.14 11.54 13.81
CA LEU A 80 13.87 10.86 13.97
C LEU A 80 12.95 11.68 14.88
N PRO A 81 11.69 11.90 14.48
CA PRO A 81 10.71 12.50 15.35
C PRO A 81 10.36 11.55 16.49
N SER A 82 10.34 12.09 17.69
CA SER A 82 9.87 11.47 18.92
C SER A 82 8.68 12.27 19.42
N PHE A 83 7.60 11.54 19.68
CA PHE A 83 6.32 12.07 20.12
C PHE A 83 6.06 11.69 21.58
N ASP A 84 5.25 12.49 22.24
CA ASP A 84 4.68 12.19 23.54
C ASP A 84 3.59 11.08 23.45
N SER A 85 2.82 10.90 24.53
CA SER A 85 1.73 9.93 24.56
C SER A 85 0.59 10.26 23.58
N GLU A 86 0.39 11.53 23.22
CA GLU A 86 -0.69 11.94 22.32
C GLU A 86 -0.31 11.69 20.85
N GLY A 87 0.95 11.90 20.48
CA GLY A 87 1.42 11.65 19.11
C GLY A 87 1.79 10.20 18.81
N ARG A 88 1.97 9.37 19.85
CA ARG A 88 2.36 7.96 19.71
C ARG A 88 1.39 7.12 18.85
N PRO A 89 0.05 7.20 19.03
CA PRO A 89 -0.88 6.42 18.21
C PRO A 89 -0.73 6.70 16.71
N TYR A 90 -0.55 7.97 16.30
CA TYR A 90 -0.37 8.32 14.89
C TYR A 90 0.90 7.72 14.29
N LYS A 91 1.99 7.67 15.07
CA LYS A 91 3.24 7.03 14.65
C LYS A 91 3.07 5.52 14.53
N GLU A 92 2.46 4.88 15.54
CA GLU A 92 2.25 3.43 15.58
C GLU A 92 1.30 2.97 14.45
N ASP A 93 0.21 3.70 14.21
CA ASP A 93 -0.73 3.44 13.12
C ASP A 93 -0.05 3.52 11.75
N LEU A 94 0.79 4.54 11.53
CA LEU A 94 1.55 4.68 10.29
C LEU A 94 2.56 3.53 10.10
N GLU A 95 3.24 3.12 11.17
CA GLU A 95 4.18 2.00 11.13
C GLU A 95 3.46 0.66 10.88
N ALA A 96 2.33 0.44 11.53
CA ALA A 96 1.48 -0.74 11.31
C ALA A 96 0.97 -0.79 9.87
N ALA A 97 0.49 0.33 9.33
CA ALA A 97 0.03 0.40 7.94
C ALA A 97 1.18 0.16 6.94
N LEU A 98 2.39 0.68 7.22
CA LEU A 98 3.58 0.38 6.41
C LEU A 98 3.91 -1.12 6.40
N MET A 99 3.79 -1.81 7.55
CA MET A 99 4.00 -3.26 7.60
C MET A 99 2.93 -4.01 6.81
N ALA A 100 1.67 -3.58 6.89
CA ALA A 100 0.59 -4.17 6.10
C ALA A 100 0.86 -4.06 4.59
N VAL A 101 1.34 -2.89 4.12
CA VAL A 101 1.77 -2.73 2.72
C VAL A 101 2.85 -3.74 2.35
N ARG A 102 3.90 -3.88 3.17
CA ARG A 102 5.01 -4.82 2.90
C ARG A 102 4.54 -6.28 2.79
N LEU A 103 3.48 -6.63 3.50
CA LEU A 103 2.93 -7.99 3.48
C LEU A 103 2.13 -8.28 2.20
N VAL A 104 1.40 -7.30 1.68
CA VAL A 104 0.46 -7.50 0.56
C VAL A 104 1.03 -7.09 -0.80
N SER A 105 2.06 -6.24 -0.81
CA SER A 105 2.68 -5.78 -2.05
C SER A 105 3.46 -6.89 -2.75
N SER A 106 3.17 -7.03 -4.04
CA SER A 106 3.82 -7.88 -5.03
C SER A 106 4.98 -7.18 -5.75
N ARG A 107 5.08 -5.84 -5.68
CA ARG A 107 6.12 -5.05 -6.34
C ARG A 107 7.02 -4.33 -5.34
N LEU A 108 8.33 -4.40 -5.60
CA LEU A 108 9.33 -3.75 -4.76
C LEU A 108 9.26 -2.22 -4.89
N GLU A 109 8.87 -1.73 -6.06
CA GLU A 109 8.71 -0.30 -6.37
C GLU A 109 7.67 0.35 -5.45
N THR A 110 6.53 -0.30 -5.22
CA THR A 110 5.48 0.17 -4.31
C THR A 110 5.99 0.25 -2.88
N VAL A 111 6.72 -0.78 -2.42
CA VAL A 111 7.30 -0.78 -1.08
C VAL A 111 8.34 0.33 -0.91
N ARG A 112 9.19 0.56 -1.93
CA ARG A 112 10.18 1.64 -1.92
C ARG A 112 9.50 3.01 -1.87
N ALA A 113 8.46 3.23 -2.65
CA ALA A 113 7.70 4.48 -2.63
C ALA A 113 7.02 4.72 -1.27
N CYS A 114 6.46 3.68 -0.64
CA CYS A 114 5.95 3.77 0.73
C CYS A 114 7.03 4.16 1.76
N ILE A 115 8.23 3.61 1.63
CA ILE A 115 9.34 3.98 2.52
C ILE A 115 9.76 5.44 2.29
N ALA A 116 9.84 5.87 1.03
CA ALA A 116 10.20 7.24 0.67
C ALA A 116 9.21 8.27 1.22
N VAL A 117 7.90 8.02 1.10
CA VAL A 117 6.88 8.95 1.62
C VAL A 117 6.90 9.01 3.16
N VAL A 118 7.12 7.88 3.84
CA VAL A 118 7.27 7.86 5.31
C VAL A 118 8.53 8.61 5.74
N ALA A 119 9.64 8.44 5.01
CA ALA A 119 10.88 9.18 5.29
C ALA A 119 10.65 10.69 5.14
N ALA A 120 10.03 11.13 4.04
CA ALA A 120 9.69 12.54 3.83
C ALA A 120 8.75 13.09 4.92
N ALA A 121 7.72 12.33 5.32
CA ALA A 121 6.81 12.73 6.39
C ALA A 121 7.54 12.86 7.74
N ARG A 122 8.50 11.99 8.02
CA ARG A 122 9.34 12.06 9.22
C ARG A 122 10.27 13.27 9.20
N GLN A 123 10.75 13.71 8.04
CA GLN A 123 11.55 14.94 7.93
C GLN A 123 10.70 16.18 8.24
N VAL A 124 9.47 16.24 7.74
CA VAL A 124 8.49 17.30 8.12
C VAL A 124 8.29 17.31 9.64
N ALA A 125 8.08 16.14 10.25
CA ALA A 125 7.92 16.04 11.69
C ALA A 125 9.19 16.39 12.48
N ALA A 126 10.37 15.98 12.01
CA ALA A 126 11.63 16.32 12.65
C ALA A 126 11.89 17.83 12.61
N ALA A 127 11.54 18.51 11.51
CA ALA A 127 11.63 19.98 11.42
C ALA A 127 10.77 20.67 12.49
N ARG A 128 9.61 20.12 12.86
CA ARG A 128 8.76 20.67 13.95
C ARG A 128 9.44 20.70 15.31
N ALA A 129 10.54 19.96 15.51
CA ALA A 129 11.32 20.02 16.73
C ALA A 129 12.14 21.31 16.87
N THR A 130 12.41 22.02 15.76
CA THR A 130 13.20 23.25 15.75
C THR A 130 12.40 24.48 15.32
N VAL A 131 11.28 24.30 14.60
CA VAL A 131 10.43 25.39 14.10
C VAL A 131 8.94 25.17 14.39
N PRO A 132 8.16 26.26 14.59
CA PRO A 132 6.70 26.17 14.71
C PRO A 132 6.04 25.70 13.40
N ALA A 133 4.76 25.28 13.46
CA ALA A 133 4.08 24.61 12.36
C ALA A 133 4.04 25.43 11.06
N GLY A 134 3.84 26.74 11.18
CA GLY A 134 3.80 27.67 10.04
C GLY A 134 5.17 28.03 9.46
N GLU A 135 6.25 27.55 10.07
CA GLU A 135 7.64 27.86 9.65
C GLU A 135 8.39 26.63 9.16
N VAL A 136 7.71 25.47 9.05
CA VAL A 136 8.29 24.29 8.40
C VAL A 136 8.60 24.62 6.94
N PRO A 137 9.84 24.39 6.46
CA PRO A 137 10.23 24.71 5.08
C PRO A 137 9.30 24.05 4.05
N ALA A 138 8.85 24.84 3.07
CA ALA A 138 7.92 24.39 2.04
C ALA A 138 8.50 23.23 1.21
N GLU A 139 9.82 23.21 1.03
CA GLU A 139 10.55 22.18 0.28
C GLU A 139 10.37 20.78 0.87
N LEU A 140 10.16 20.67 2.19
CA LEU A 140 9.88 19.39 2.84
C LEU A 140 8.48 18.88 2.48
N PHE A 141 7.49 19.77 2.39
CA PHE A 141 6.16 19.41 1.92
C PHE A 141 6.16 19.05 0.43
N GLU A 142 6.88 19.80 -0.40
CA GLU A 142 7.02 19.45 -1.83
C GLU A 142 7.66 18.06 -2.02
N THR A 143 8.67 17.74 -1.21
CA THR A 143 9.30 16.41 -1.19
C THR A 143 8.30 15.33 -0.75
N LEU A 144 7.52 15.60 0.30
CA LEU A 144 6.49 14.69 0.80
C LEU A 144 5.40 14.42 -0.25
N TRP A 145 4.86 15.47 -0.88
CA TRP A 145 3.79 15.35 -1.85
C TRP A 145 4.26 14.74 -3.17
N THR A 146 5.51 15.00 -3.57
CA THR A 146 6.14 14.30 -4.69
C THR A 146 6.25 12.80 -4.40
N ALA A 147 6.73 12.42 -3.21
CA ALA A 147 6.84 11.01 -2.82
C ALA A 147 5.46 10.32 -2.70
N GLU A 148 4.43 11.03 -2.22
CA GLU A 148 3.05 10.52 -2.19
C GLU A 148 2.52 10.30 -3.60
N HIS A 149 2.78 11.20 -4.54
CA HIS A 149 2.39 11.04 -5.94
C HIS A 149 3.07 9.84 -6.60
N GLU A 150 4.37 9.65 -6.34
CA GLU A 150 5.11 8.47 -6.81
C GLU A 150 4.53 7.17 -6.24
N LEU A 151 4.18 7.16 -4.94
CA LEU A 151 3.49 6.03 -4.32
C LEU A 151 2.14 5.76 -4.98
N LEU A 152 1.32 6.78 -5.20
CA LEU A 152 0.02 6.61 -5.86
C LEU A 152 0.16 5.98 -7.23
N ASN A 153 1.15 6.40 -8.02
CA ASN A 153 1.41 5.82 -9.34
C ASN A 153 1.91 4.36 -9.23
N ALA A 154 2.82 4.07 -8.30
CA ALA A 154 3.32 2.71 -8.08
C ALA A 154 2.20 1.75 -7.63
N ALA A 155 1.41 2.17 -6.64
CA ALA A 155 0.27 1.41 -6.12
C ALA A 155 -0.77 1.15 -7.21
N ARG A 156 -1.13 2.17 -8.00
CA ARG A 156 -2.08 2.04 -9.12
C ARG A 156 -1.57 1.08 -10.18
N ALA A 157 -0.30 1.20 -10.58
CA ALA A 157 0.30 0.30 -11.55
C ALA A 157 0.31 -1.17 -11.05
N GLU A 158 0.46 -1.39 -9.74
CA GLU A 158 0.41 -2.72 -9.13
C GLU A 158 -0.99 -3.34 -9.13
N VAL A 159 -2.04 -2.54 -8.94
CA VAL A 159 -3.43 -3.00 -9.05
C VAL A 159 -4.02 -2.87 -10.45
N GLU A 160 -3.18 -2.64 -11.46
CA GLU A 160 -3.54 -2.54 -12.89
C GLU A 160 -4.50 -1.38 -13.20
N LEU A 161 -4.40 -0.30 -12.43
CA LEU A 161 -5.08 0.96 -12.68
C LEU A 161 -4.19 1.90 -13.51
N PRO A 162 -4.78 2.77 -14.34
CA PRO A 162 -4.03 3.75 -15.13
C PRO A 162 -3.28 4.74 -14.23
N ALA A 163 -2.14 5.26 -14.67
CA ALA A 163 -1.41 6.30 -13.93
C ALA A 163 -2.28 7.54 -13.69
N LEU A 164 -1.98 8.29 -12.63
CA LEU A 164 -2.60 9.59 -12.43
C LEU A 164 -2.12 10.57 -13.51
N PRO A 165 -2.98 11.50 -13.96
CA PRO A 165 -2.52 12.61 -14.80
C PRO A 165 -1.51 13.46 -14.04
N ASP A 166 -0.55 14.03 -14.76
CA ASP A 166 0.44 14.95 -14.20
C ASP A 166 -0.28 16.21 -13.68
N MET A 167 -0.34 16.36 -12.36
CA MET A 167 -1.03 17.46 -11.68
C MET A 167 -0.17 18.73 -11.60
N ARG A 168 1.05 18.74 -12.18
CA ARG A 168 1.93 19.92 -12.25
C ARG A 168 1.51 20.97 -13.31
N ARG A 169 0.32 20.82 -13.91
CA ARG A 169 -0.28 21.78 -14.85
C ARG A 169 -1.59 22.35 -14.29
N GLY A 170 -1.51 23.08 -13.19
CA GLY A 170 -2.60 23.85 -12.59
C GLY A 170 -2.10 25.20 -12.14
#